data_AF-A0AAW2LFJ7-F1
#
_entry.id   AF-A0AAW2LFJ7-F1
#
_cell.length_a   1.000
_cell.length_b   1.000
_cell.length_c   1.000
_cell.angle_alpha   90.00
_cell.angle_beta   90.00
_cell.angle_gamma   90.00
#
_symmetry.space_group_name_H-M   'P 1'
#
loop_
_entity.id
_entity.type
_entity.pdbx_description
1 polymer ?
#
loop_
_entity_poly.entity_id
_entity_poly.type
_entity_poly.pdbx_seq_one_letter_code
_entity_poly.pdbx_strand_id
1 'polypeptide(L)'
;MLKRKHGASYEAFLRERLIPVVGNICEPELGMDVDTANTIMNEVDVIIQSAANTAFDDRYDSLLEANVNGPQLLMRFAKRCNNLILFVHISTAFVNGEREGVIPEKPISMGENRRKNITSSMPQLDIAKEMNIAFKSITSASTDQLDTKIHSKKLGQERARLYGWFDAYQLTKAMGEMIINECKGDTPVLESSYKEPFPGWIQGYRVTDPVIISYGKGHLPAVLGDLEVKLDVIPVDMVVNTIIAATAKHGIRRRPGLDVYHSASAIVNPLRYYDVF
;
A
#
# COMPACT_ATOMS: atom_id res chain seq x y z
N MET A 1 3.74 -8.61 23.20
CA MET A 1 4.29 -8.22 24.54
C MET A 1 3.31 -7.52 25.51
N LEU A 2 2.42 -6.62 25.05
CA LEU A 2 1.54 -5.80 25.91
C LEU A 2 0.53 -6.60 26.74
N LYS A 3 -0.13 -7.61 26.16
CA LYS A 3 -1.08 -8.46 26.91
C LYS A 3 -0.43 -9.20 28.07
N ARG A 4 0.82 -9.64 27.91
CA ARG A 4 1.63 -10.21 29.01
C ARG A 4 1.99 -9.16 30.07
N LYS A 5 2.34 -7.94 29.65
CA LYS A 5 2.72 -6.83 30.56
C LYS A 5 1.54 -6.35 31.40
N HIS A 6 0.38 -6.18 30.78
CA HIS A 6 -0.80 -5.60 31.43
C HIS A 6 -1.76 -6.65 32.01
N GLY A 7 -1.59 -7.93 31.66
CA GLY A 7 -2.37 -9.03 32.23
C GLY A 7 -3.87 -8.78 32.15
N ALA A 8 -4.55 -8.85 33.30
CA ALA A 8 -5.98 -8.58 33.42
C ALA A 8 -6.39 -7.14 33.04
N SER A 9 -5.48 -6.17 33.14
CA SER A 9 -5.73 -4.77 32.80
C SER A 9 -5.51 -4.44 31.32
N TYR A 10 -5.16 -5.43 30.49
CA TYR A 10 -4.86 -5.21 29.07
C TYR A 10 -6.03 -4.55 28.31
N GLU A 11 -7.25 -5.04 28.50
CA GLU A 11 -8.43 -4.48 27.82
C GLU A 11 -8.73 -3.04 28.27
N ALA A 12 -8.57 -2.75 29.57
CA ALA A 12 -8.73 -1.39 30.09
C ALA A 12 -7.68 -0.44 29.50
N PHE A 13 -6.42 -0.88 29.44
CA PHE A 13 -5.33 -0.13 28.81
C PHE A 13 -5.61 0.15 27.33
N LEU A 14 -6.14 -0.82 26.56
CA LEU A 14 -6.49 -0.58 25.16
C LEU A 14 -7.61 0.46 25.03
N ARG A 15 -8.66 0.38 25.85
CA ARG A 15 -9.78 1.34 25.79
C ARG A 15 -9.38 2.77 26.13
N GLU A 16 -8.37 2.95 26.97
CA GLU A 16 -7.81 4.27 27.31
C GLU A 16 -6.97 4.86 26.16
N ARG A 17 -6.37 4.01 25.32
CA ARG A 17 -5.40 4.42 24.29
C ARG A 17 -5.95 4.39 22.86
N LEU A 18 -6.99 3.61 22.60
CA LEU A 18 -7.57 3.42 21.28
C LEU A 18 -8.93 4.11 21.20
N ILE A 19 -8.98 5.18 20.40
CA ILE A 19 -10.21 5.93 20.12
C ILE A 19 -10.62 5.58 18.69
N PRO A 20 -11.65 4.75 18.48
CA PRO A 20 -12.13 4.44 17.14
C PRO A 20 -12.84 5.65 16.53
N VAL A 21 -12.57 5.91 15.26
CA VAL A 21 -13.18 7.00 14.49
C VAL A 21 -13.85 6.39 13.27
N VAL A 22 -15.12 6.75 13.07
CA VAL A 22 -15.85 6.38 11.85
C VAL A 22 -15.38 7.28 10.72
N GLY A 23 -14.99 6.68 9.59
CA GLY A 23 -14.53 7.43 8.42
C GLY A 23 -14.27 6.53 7.22
N ASN A 24 -14.07 7.18 6.08
CA ASN A 24 -13.73 6.59 4.79
C ASN A 24 -12.70 7.48 4.09
N ILE A 25 -11.50 6.95 3.83
CA ILE A 25 -10.41 7.72 3.21
C ILE A 25 -10.75 8.22 1.80
N CYS A 26 -11.76 7.63 1.16
CA CYS A 26 -12.24 8.01 -0.16
C CYS A 26 -13.22 9.21 -0.13
N GLU A 27 -13.59 9.70 1.05
CA GLU A 27 -14.57 10.77 1.21
C GLU A 27 -13.93 12.09 1.66
N PRO A 28 -14.56 13.24 1.36
CA PRO A 28 -14.14 14.53 1.91
C PRO A 28 -14.04 14.48 3.45
N GLU A 29 -13.06 15.20 4.02
CA GLU A 29 -12.74 15.13 5.46
C GLU A 29 -12.55 13.69 5.98
N LEU A 30 -12.17 12.76 5.10
CA LEU A 30 -11.99 11.35 5.40
C LEU A 30 -13.27 10.67 5.91
N GLY A 31 -14.45 11.20 5.52
CA GLY A 31 -15.76 10.69 5.94
C GLY A 31 -16.05 10.91 7.43
N MET A 32 -15.27 11.76 8.11
CA MET A 32 -15.47 12.09 9.52
C MET A 32 -16.51 13.20 9.68
N ASP A 33 -17.19 13.24 10.82
CA ASP A 33 -17.96 14.41 11.21
C ASP A 33 -17.04 15.61 11.53
N VAL A 34 -17.60 16.82 11.47
CA VAL A 34 -16.85 18.08 11.59
C VAL A 34 -16.16 18.19 12.95
N ASP A 35 -16.80 17.76 14.04
CA ASP A 35 -16.26 17.90 15.39
C ASP A 35 -15.07 16.95 15.60
N THR A 36 -15.21 15.70 15.16
CA THR A 36 -14.12 14.72 15.17
C THR A 36 -12.95 15.15 14.29
N ALA A 37 -13.22 15.61 13.07
CA ALA A 37 -12.19 16.08 12.15
C ALA A 37 -11.40 17.26 12.74
N ASN A 38 -12.09 18.23 13.34
CA ASN A 38 -11.45 19.37 14.00
C ASN A 38 -10.61 18.95 15.21
N THR A 39 -11.11 18.03 16.03
CA THR A 39 -10.37 17.52 17.19
C THR A 39 -9.05 16.87 16.75
N ILE A 40 -9.11 15.94 15.79
CA ILE A 40 -7.92 15.25 15.27
C ILE A 40 -6.94 16.24 14.66
N MET A 41 -7.43 17.20 13.87
CA MET A 41 -6.58 18.22 13.23
C MET A 41 -5.84 19.10 14.24
N ASN A 42 -6.42 19.32 15.41
CA ASN A 42 -5.79 20.11 16.48
C ASN A 42 -4.83 19.29 17.35
N GLU A 43 -4.97 17.97 17.41
CA GLU A 43 -4.26 17.13 18.38
C GLU A 43 -3.22 16.19 17.76
N VAL A 44 -3.35 15.85 16.47
CA VAL A 44 -2.52 14.81 15.86
C VAL A 44 -1.07 15.27 15.62
N ASP A 45 -0.12 14.55 16.20
CA ASP A 45 1.32 14.75 15.96
C ASP A 45 1.86 13.88 14.81
N VAL A 46 1.30 12.69 14.62
CA VAL A 46 1.78 11.70 13.64
C VAL A 46 0.60 11.04 12.94
N ILE A 47 0.65 11.01 11.62
CA ILE A 47 -0.31 10.26 10.80
C ILE A 47 0.41 9.06 10.17
N ILE A 48 -0.12 7.85 10.39
CA ILE A 48 0.34 6.63 9.73
C ILE A 48 -0.76 6.14 8.79
N GLN A 49 -0.58 6.38 7.50
CA GLN A 49 -1.49 5.93 6.45
C GLN A 49 -1.17 4.49 6.08
N SER A 50 -1.99 3.57 6.57
CA SER A 50 -1.95 2.14 6.17
C SER A 50 -3.11 1.74 5.27
N ALA A 51 -4.16 2.56 5.19
CA ALA A 51 -5.39 2.23 4.49
C ALA A 51 -5.18 2.24 2.97
N ALA A 52 -5.53 1.13 2.32
CA ALA A 52 -5.42 0.93 0.88
C ALA A 52 -6.35 -0.20 0.44
N ASN A 53 -6.73 -0.20 -0.84
CA ASN A 53 -7.30 -1.39 -1.47
C ASN A 53 -6.15 -2.27 -1.99
N THR A 54 -5.99 -3.47 -1.40
CA THR A 54 -4.92 -4.42 -1.75
C THR A 54 -5.38 -5.60 -2.61
N ALA A 55 -6.59 -5.53 -3.19
CA ALA A 55 -7.08 -6.57 -4.09
C ALA A 55 -6.48 -6.40 -5.50
N PHE A 56 -5.71 -7.40 -5.95
CA PHE A 56 -5.06 -7.37 -7.26
C PHE A 56 -6.03 -7.38 -8.44
N ASP A 57 -7.23 -7.92 -8.23
CA ASP A 57 -8.23 -8.10 -9.27
C ASP A 57 -9.47 -7.22 -9.07
N ASP A 58 -9.38 -6.11 -8.33
CA ASP A 58 -10.54 -5.23 -8.13
C ASP A 58 -10.78 -4.28 -9.32
N ARG A 59 -11.93 -3.62 -9.30
CA ARG A 59 -12.29 -2.56 -10.24
C ARG A 59 -11.24 -1.46 -10.25
N TYR A 60 -10.81 -1.05 -11.44
CA TYR A 60 -9.76 -0.05 -11.60
C TYR A 60 -10.12 1.30 -10.95
N ASP A 61 -11.36 1.72 -11.07
CA ASP A 61 -11.85 2.95 -10.42
C ASP A 61 -11.87 2.87 -8.90
N SER A 62 -12.23 1.71 -8.34
CA SER A 62 -12.15 1.50 -6.88
C SER A 62 -10.70 1.51 -6.38
N LEU A 63 -9.77 0.93 -7.16
CA LEU A 63 -8.34 0.99 -6.86
C LEU A 63 -7.80 2.42 -6.93
N LEU A 64 -8.16 3.19 -7.96
CA LEU A 64 -7.78 4.60 -8.08
C LEU A 64 -8.33 5.44 -6.92
N GLU A 65 -9.59 5.21 -6.54
CA GLU A 65 -10.23 5.93 -5.44
C GLU A 65 -9.50 5.67 -4.11
N ALA A 66 -9.24 4.41 -3.77
CA ALA A 66 -8.62 4.06 -2.49
C ALA A 66 -7.11 4.31 -2.45
N ASN A 67 -6.38 4.05 -3.55
CA ASN A 67 -4.91 4.06 -3.55
C ASN A 67 -4.32 5.36 -4.11
N VAL A 68 -5.11 6.20 -4.79
CA VAL A 68 -4.64 7.48 -5.35
C VAL A 68 -5.38 8.66 -4.73
N ASN A 69 -6.72 8.68 -4.82
CA ASN A 69 -7.51 9.77 -4.23
C ASN A 69 -7.44 9.76 -2.70
N GLY A 70 -7.52 8.58 -2.07
CA GLY A 70 -7.43 8.41 -0.63
C GLY A 70 -6.17 9.04 -0.02
N PRO A 71 -4.95 8.69 -0.49
CA PRO A 71 -3.73 9.36 -0.07
C PRO A 71 -3.73 10.87 -0.34
N GLN A 72 -4.32 11.33 -1.45
CA GLN A 72 -4.44 12.77 -1.76
C GLN A 72 -5.30 13.50 -0.72
N LEU A 73 -6.47 12.95 -0.39
CA LEU A 73 -7.40 13.50 0.61
C LEU A 73 -6.76 13.50 1.99
N LEU A 74 -6.10 12.40 2.37
CA LEU A 74 -5.40 12.30 3.64
C LEU A 74 -4.26 13.32 3.76
N MET A 75 -3.52 13.55 2.68
CA MET A 75 -2.46 14.55 2.64
C MET A 75 -3.01 15.98 2.72
N ARG A 76 -4.17 16.26 2.09
CA ARG A 76 -4.86 17.55 2.24
C ARG A 76 -5.32 17.79 3.68
N PHE A 77 -5.83 16.75 4.33
CA PHE A 77 -6.19 16.80 5.75
C PHE A 77 -4.95 17.01 6.64
N ALA A 78 -3.87 16.25 6.39
CA ALA A 78 -2.60 16.33 7.10
C ALA A 78 -2.00 17.75 7.06
N LYS A 79 -2.04 18.42 5.89
CA LYS A 79 -1.54 19.80 5.74
C LYS A 79 -2.30 20.85 6.56
N ARG A 80 -3.50 20.53 7.04
CA ARG A 80 -4.30 21.39 7.92
C ARG A 80 -4.10 21.07 9.39
N CYS A 81 -3.40 19.98 9.73
CA CYS A 81 -3.17 19.58 11.12
C CYS A 81 -2.14 20.50 11.78
N ASN A 82 -2.48 21.03 12.95
CA ASN A 82 -1.72 22.10 13.60
C ASN A 82 -0.40 21.62 14.20
N ASN A 83 -0.39 20.40 14.72
CA ASN A 83 0.76 19.84 15.45
C ASN A 83 1.51 18.77 14.64
N LEU A 84 1.12 18.53 13.38
CA LEU A 84 1.65 17.40 12.62
C LEU A 84 3.18 17.51 12.45
N ILE A 85 3.86 16.53 13.02
CA ILE A 85 5.31 16.37 12.98
C ILE A 85 5.72 15.45 11.85
N LEU A 86 4.96 14.37 11.62
CA LEU A 86 5.33 13.33 10.67
C LEU A 86 4.10 12.72 10.00
N PHE A 87 4.22 12.54 8.68
CA PHE A 87 3.28 11.75 7.90
C PHE A 87 4.03 10.53 7.35
N VAL A 88 3.50 9.34 7.62
CA VAL A 88 4.03 8.06 7.19
C VAL A 88 3.03 7.41 6.25
N HIS A 89 3.37 7.18 4.98
CA HIS A 89 2.53 6.45 4.03
C HIS A 89 3.06 5.05 3.79
N ILE A 90 2.18 4.06 3.86
CA ILE A 90 2.56 2.67 3.66
C ILE A 90 2.31 2.27 2.21
N SER A 91 3.37 1.91 1.50
CA SER A 91 3.31 1.48 0.11
C SER A 91 3.62 -0.01 -0.09
N THR A 92 4.05 -0.40 -1.28
CA THR A 92 4.50 -1.74 -1.64
C THR A 92 5.79 -1.70 -2.45
N ALA A 93 6.75 -2.59 -2.21
CA ALA A 93 7.98 -2.66 -3.01
C ALA A 93 7.69 -3.01 -4.49
N PHE A 94 6.51 -3.57 -4.77
CA PHE A 94 6.03 -3.89 -6.11
C PHE A 94 5.72 -2.66 -6.99
N VAL A 95 5.70 -1.43 -6.44
CA VAL A 95 5.64 -0.20 -7.25
C VAL A 95 6.83 -0.04 -8.20
N ASN A 96 7.87 -0.86 -8.02
CA ASN A 96 9.01 -0.92 -8.91
C ASN A 96 8.74 -1.68 -10.22
N GLY A 97 7.59 -2.36 -10.34
CA GLY A 97 7.13 -2.98 -11.59
C GLY A 97 8.17 -3.91 -12.21
N GLU A 98 8.37 -3.79 -13.52
CA GLU A 98 9.30 -4.64 -14.29
C GLU A 98 10.80 -4.32 -14.08
N ARG A 99 11.17 -3.44 -13.13
CA ARG A 99 12.58 -3.12 -12.86
C ARG A 99 13.32 -4.32 -12.28
N GLU A 100 14.57 -4.50 -12.71
CA GLU A 100 15.45 -5.58 -12.26
C GLU A 100 16.73 -5.02 -11.64
N GLY A 101 17.41 -5.87 -10.86
CA GLY A 101 18.66 -5.54 -10.19
C GLY A 101 18.45 -4.81 -8.85
N VAL A 102 19.46 -4.04 -8.44
CA VAL A 102 19.42 -3.29 -7.19
C VAL A 102 18.63 -2.01 -7.39
N ILE A 103 17.51 -1.89 -6.67
CA ILE A 103 16.62 -0.74 -6.75
C ILE A 103 16.87 0.18 -5.55
N PRO A 104 17.32 1.43 -5.76
CA PRO A 104 17.57 2.35 -4.66
C PRO A 104 16.26 2.82 -4.01
N GLU A 105 16.32 3.11 -2.71
CA GLU A 105 15.25 3.76 -1.96
C GLU A 105 15.10 5.22 -2.42
N LYS A 106 14.34 5.42 -3.49
CA LYS A 106 14.07 6.73 -4.08
C LYS A 106 12.59 6.87 -4.39
N PRO A 107 12.03 8.08 -4.20
CA PRO A 107 10.63 8.32 -4.51
C PRO A 107 10.37 8.22 -6.00
N ILE A 108 9.13 7.90 -6.36
CA ILE A 108 8.67 7.86 -7.74
C ILE A 108 8.29 9.27 -8.19
N SER A 109 8.91 9.77 -9.25
CA SER A 109 8.56 11.10 -9.80
C SER A 109 7.27 11.02 -10.60
N MET A 110 6.53 12.13 -10.61
CA MET A 110 5.30 12.26 -11.40
C MET A 110 5.58 11.98 -12.89
N GLY A 111 4.73 11.17 -13.52
CA GLY A 111 4.85 10.81 -14.94
C GLY A 111 5.79 9.65 -15.26
N GLU A 112 6.52 9.13 -14.27
CA GLU A 112 7.40 7.97 -14.48
C GLU A 112 6.62 6.69 -14.85
N ASN A 113 7.27 5.85 -15.65
CA ASN A 113 6.81 4.48 -15.94
C ASN A 113 7.87 3.46 -15.48
N ARG A 114 7.54 2.17 -15.56
CA ARG A 114 8.40 1.05 -15.11
C ARG A 114 8.79 0.07 -16.21
N ARG A 115 8.52 0.41 -17.48
CA ARG A 115 8.92 -0.41 -18.61
C ARG A 115 10.44 -0.50 -18.74
N LYS A 116 10.93 -1.69 -19.11
CA LYS A 116 12.36 -1.93 -19.39
C LYS A 116 12.88 -1.12 -20.60
N ASN A 117 12.04 -0.94 -21.62
CA ASN A 117 12.41 -0.27 -22.88
C ASN A 117 11.67 1.06 -23.02
N ILE A 118 12.18 2.13 -22.40
CA ILE A 118 11.62 3.48 -22.53
C ILE A 118 12.09 4.07 -23.86
N THR A 119 11.20 4.17 -24.84
CA THR A 119 11.41 4.99 -26.04
C THR A 119 10.87 6.40 -25.80
N SER A 120 11.48 7.42 -26.41
CA SER A 120 11.05 8.82 -26.33
C SER A 120 9.63 9.08 -26.85
N SER A 121 9.02 8.10 -27.53
CA SER A 121 7.66 8.13 -28.06
C SER A 121 6.58 7.65 -27.09
N MET A 122 6.95 7.10 -25.93
CA MET A 122 5.97 6.53 -25.00
C MET A 122 5.27 7.61 -24.16
N PRO A 123 3.95 7.50 -23.93
CA PRO A 123 3.24 8.46 -23.11
C PRO A 123 3.72 8.40 -21.66
N GLN A 124 3.95 9.57 -21.07
CA GLN A 124 4.11 9.69 -19.62
C GLN A 124 2.82 9.26 -18.91
N LEU A 125 2.96 8.81 -17.66
CA LEU A 125 1.80 8.48 -16.84
C LEU A 125 1.10 9.76 -16.39
N ASP A 126 -0.13 9.98 -16.87
CA ASP A 126 -0.96 11.11 -16.44
C ASP A 126 -2.08 10.59 -15.55
N ILE A 127 -1.93 10.80 -14.24
CA ILE A 127 -2.88 10.33 -13.23
C ILE A 127 -4.28 10.90 -13.47
N ALA A 128 -4.40 12.19 -13.81
CA ALA A 128 -5.69 12.81 -14.05
C ALA A 128 -6.37 12.22 -15.28
N LYS A 129 -5.60 11.91 -16.33
CA LYS A 129 -6.11 11.21 -17.51
C LYS A 129 -6.56 9.79 -17.17
N GLU A 130 -5.81 9.06 -16.35
CA GLU A 130 -6.18 7.71 -15.90
C GLU A 130 -7.49 7.71 -15.10
N MET A 131 -7.66 8.64 -14.16
CA MET A 131 -8.90 8.81 -13.41
C MET A 131 -10.09 9.11 -14.34
N ASN A 132 -9.89 9.99 -15.33
CA ASN A 132 -10.92 10.30 -16.32
C ASN A 132 -11.29 9.09 -17.20
N ILE A 133 -10.30 8.28 -17.60
CA ILE A 133 -10.52 7.05 -18.37
C ILE A 133 -11.33 6.04 -17.55
N ALA A 134 -10.95 5.81 -16.29
CA ALA A 134 -11.66 4.91 -15.40
C ALA A 134 -13.11 5.38 -15.16
N PHE A 135 -13.31 6.67 -14.88
CA PHE A 135 -14.64 7.25 -14.69
C PHE A 135 -15.53 7.07 -15.93
N LYS A 136 -15.02 7.45 -17.12
CA LYS A 136 -15.75 7.30 -18.38
C LYS A 136 -16.13 5.86 -18.66
N SER A 137 -15.24 4.91 -18.36
CA SER A 137 -15.49 3.47 -18.60
C SER A 137 -16.69 2.94 -17.83
N ILE A 138 -16.98 3.51 -16.65
CA ILE A 138 -18.14 3.13 -15.84
C ILE A 138 -19.40 3.80 -16.35
N THR A 139 -19.33 5.09 -16.71
CA THR A 139 -20.50 5.83 -17.19
C THR A 139 -20.94 5.42 -18.58
N SER A 140 -20.03 4.87 -19.41
CA SER A 140 -20.34 4.36 -20.75
C SER A 140 -20.70 2.87 -20.81
N ALA A 141 -20.45 2.11 -19.74
CA ALA A 141 -20.79 0.70 -19.69
C ALA A 141 -22.30 0.51 -19.51
N SER A 142 -22.82 -0.53 -20.15
CA SER A 142 -24.23 -0.96 -20.17
C SER A 142 -24.88 -1.04 -18.78
N THR A 143 -26.21 -1.09 -18.71
CA THR A 143 -27.02 -1.20 -17.48
C THR A 143 -26.73 -2.43 -16.60
N ASP A 144 -25.88 -3.37 -17.04
CA ASP A 144 -25.47 -4.54 -16.25
C ASP A 144 -24.22 -4.26 -15.39
N GLN A 145 -24.38 -4.43 -14.08
CA GLN A 145 -23.32 -4.23 -13.09
C GLN A 145 -22.18 -5.26 -13.23
N LEU A 146 -22.47 -6.47 -13.70
CA LEU A 146 -21.46 -7.52 -13.83
C LEU A 146 -20.49 -7.23 -14.98
N ASP A 147 -21.02 -6.84 -16.14
CA ASP A 147 -20.23 -6.45 -17.31
C ASP A 147 -19.36 -5.24 -17.01
N THR A 148 -19.89 -4.26 -16.29
CA THR A 148 -19.15 -3.07 -15.85
C THR A 148 -17.97 -3.45 -14.96
N LYS A 149 -18.17 -4.38 -14.01
CA LYS A 149 -17.10 -4.85 -13.12
C LYS A 149 -16.00 -5.56 -13.90
N ILE A 150 -16.35 -6.46 -14.81
CA ILE A 150 -15.37 -7.19 -15.65
C ILE A 150 -14.59 -6.23 -16.54
N HIS A 151 -15.28 -5.27 -17.16
CA HIS A 151 -14.66 -4.26 -18.01
C HIS A 151 -13.66 -3.39 -17.24
N SER A 152 -14.04 -2.88 -16.07
CA SER A 152 -13.17 -2.04 -15.22
C SER A 152 -11.91 -2.80 -14.76
N LYS A 153 -12.05 -4.08 -14.36
CA LYS A 153 -10.89 -4.93 -14.03
C LYS A 153 -9.93 -5.09 -15.21
N LYS A 154 -10.47 -5.41 -16.40
CA LYS A 154 -9.68 -5.59 -17.62
C LYS A 154 -8.95 -4.32 -18.00
N LEU A 155 -9.63 -3.17 -17.93
CA LEU A 155 -9.05 -1.87 -18.18
C LEU A 155 -7.85 -1.62 -17.27
N GLY A 156 -7.99 -1.79 -15.94
CA GLY A 156 -6.89 -1.60 -14.99
C GLY A 156 -5.67 -2.47 -15.32
N GLN A 157 -5.89 -3.73 -15.68
CA GLN A 157 -4.82 -4.64 -16.09
C GLN A 157 -4.12 -4.19 -17.38
N GLU A 158 -4.87 -3.69 -18.35
CA GLU A 158 -4.31 -3.12 -19.60
C GLU A 158 -3.50 -1.85 -19.31
N ARG A 159 -3.98 -0.97 -18.43
CA ARG A 159 -3.24 0.24 -18.01
C ARG A 159 -1.95 -0.12 -17.30
N ALA A 160 -1.97 -1.09 -16.37
CA ALA A 160 -0.77 -1.53 -15.66
C ALA A 160 0.34 -1.98 -16.64
N ARG A 161 0.00 -2.87 -17.59
CA ARG A 161 0.91 -3.34 -18.64
C ARG A 161 1.35 -2.23 -19.59
N LEU A 162 0.49 -1.24 -19.85
CA LEU A 162 0.87 -0.08 -20.67
C LEU A 162 2.04 0.68 -20.05
N TYR A 163 2.11 0.77 -18.73
CA TYR A 163 3.13 1.54 -18.04
C TYR A 163 4.22 0.70 -17.34
N GLY A 164 4.17 -0.63 -17.44
CA GLY A 164 5.22 -1.54 -16.97
C GLY A 164 5.05 -2.03 -15.53
N TRP A 165 3.82 -2.08 -15.03
CA TRP A 165 3.45 -2.75 -13.80
C TRP A 165 2.71 -4.07 -14.09
N PHE A 166 2.86 -5.04 -13.19
CA PHE A 166 2.29 -6.37 -13.40
C PHE A 166 0.77 -6.41 -13.23
N ASP A 167 0.22 -5.56 -12.36
CA ASP A 167 -1.21 -5.48 -12.07
C ASP A 167 -1.65 -4.04 -11.72
N ALA A 168 -2.98 -3.83 -11.69
CA ALA A 168 -3.58 -2.54 -11.42
C ALA A 168 -3.34 -2.04 -9.99
N TYR A 169 -3.16 -2.94 -9.03
CA TYR A 169 -2.86 -2.57 -7.65
C TYR A 169 -1.47 -1.90 -7.55
N GLN A 170 -0.44 -2.51 -8.15
CA GLN A 170 0.91 -1.95 -8.18
C GLN A 170 0.95 -0.59 -8.87
N LEU A 171 0.26 -0.47 -10.01
CA LEU A 171 0.12 0.79 -10.74
C LEU A 171 -0.51 1.87 -9.84
N THR A 172 -1.64 1.58 -9.21
CA THR A 172 -2.35 2.58 -8.39
C THR A 172 -1.61 2.92 -7.10
N LYS A 173 -0.87 1.99 -6.50
CA LYS A 173 0.05 2.30 -5.40
C LYS A 173 1.19 3.22 -5.84
N ALA A 174 1.77 2.99 -7.01
CA ALA A 174 2.79 3.87 -7.56
C ALA A 174 2.25 5.27 -7.85
N MET A 175 1.02 5.38 -8.38
CA MET A 175 0.33 6.67 -8.53
C MET A 175 0.11 7.38 -7.19
N GLY A 176 -0.29 6.63 -6.15
CA GLY A 176 -0.40 7.14 -4.79
C GLY A 176 0.93 7.70 -4.28
N GLU A 177 2.04 7.00 -4.49
CA GLU A 177 3.37 7.51 -4.15
C GLU A 177 3.74 8.78 -4.91
N MET A 178 3.43 8.88 -6.20
CA MET A 178 3.68 10.09 -6.99
C MET A 178 2.92 11.29 -6.42
N ILE A 179 1.66 11.10 -6.00
CA ILE A 179 0.85 12.14 -5.36
C ILE A 179 1.46 12.57 -4.02
N ILE A 180 1.90 11.61 -3.21
CA ILE A 180 2.54 11.89 -1.92
C ILE A 180 3.88 12.59 -2.10
N ASN A 181 4.70 12.18 -3.08
CA ASN A 181 5.97 12.80 -3.40
C ASN A 181 5.81 14.26 -3.81
N GLU A 182 4.86 14.56 -4.71
CA GLU A 182 4.49 15.94 -5.06
C GLU A 182 3.98 16.73 -3.85
N CYS A 183 3.40 16.07 -2.86
CA CYS A 183 2.90 16.69 -1.64
C CYS A 183 3.88 16.70 -0.45
N LYS A 184 5.05 16.05 -0.57
CA LYS A 184 6.13 15.79 0.41
C LYS A 184 5.69 15.13 1.73
N GLY A 185 5.87 13.81 1.86
CA GLY A 185 5.76 13.03 3.13
C GLY A 185 6.34 11.61 3.01
N ASP A 186 6.84 11.02 4.13
CA ASP A 186 7.73 9.83 4.23
C ASP A 186 7.03 8.46 4.17
N THR A 187 7.73 7.35 3.79
CA THR A 187 7.07 6.03 3.52
C THR A 187 7.86 4.71 3.82
N PRO A 188 7.19 3.68 4.40
CA PRO A 188 7.61 2.24 4.38
C PRO A 188 6.52 1.21 3.90
N VAL A 189 6.69 -0.13 3.99
CA VAL A 189 5.86 -1.21 3.30
C VAL A 189 5.59 -2.47 4.18
N LEU A 190 4.42 -3.17 4.07
CA LEU A 190 3.90 -4.33 4.90
C LEU A 190 3.78 -5.74 4.23
N GLU A 191 4.01 -6.84 5.01
CA GLU A 191 3.68 -8.28 4.74
C GLU A 191 3.57 -9.14 6.05
N SER A 192 3.34 -10.48 6.07
CA SER A 192 2.94 -11.43 7.16
C SER A 192 3.89 -11.65 8.35
N SER A 193 3.49 -11.98 9.60
CA SER A 193 4.36 -11.97 10.81
C SER A 193 5.42 -13.08 11.03
N TYR A 194 6.59 -12.73 11.59
CA TYR A 194 7.62 -13.66 12.10
C TYR A 194 7.46 -13.99 13.59
N LYS A 195 7.30 -12.98 14.44
CA LYS A 195 7.24 -13.16 15.90
C LYS A 195 5.99 -12.59 16.55
N GLU A 196 5.52 -11.42 16.12
CA GLU A 196 4.33 -10.76 16.70
C GLU A 196 3.23 -10.54 15.65
N PRO A 197 1.93 -10.78 15.96
CA PRO A 197 1.37 -11.11 17.28
C PRO A 197 1.64 -12.57 17.74
N PHE A 198 1.87 -13.48 16.80
CA PHE A 198 2.45 -14.81 17.00
C PHE A 198 3.01 -15.32 15.66
N PRO A 199 4.00 -16.23 15.65
CA PRO A 199 4.62 -16.71 14.41
C PRO A 199 3.61 -17.26 13.41
N GLY A 200 3.72 -16.85 12.14
CA GLY A 200 2.84 -17.31 11.06
C GLY A 200 1.42 -16.73 11.12
N TRP A 201 1.19 -15.67 11.92
CA TRP A 201 -0.08 -14.96 11.86
C TRP A 201 -0.26 -14.27 10.51
N ILE A 202 -1.38 -14.59 9.88
CA ILE A 202 -1.84 -14.10 8.60
C ILE A 202 -3.26 -13.57 8.82
N GLN A 203 -3.54 -12.34 8.35
CA GLN A 203 -4.88 -11.78 8.36
C GLN A 203 -5.42 -11.63 6.94
N GLY A 204 -6.30 -12.55 6.56
CA GLY A 204 -6.96 -12.57 5.26
C GLY A 204 -6.61 -13.78 4.40
N TYR A 205 -7.03 -13.72 3.13
CA TYR A 205 -6.75 -14.71 2.08
C TYR A 205 -6.21 -13.95 0.86
N ARG A 206 -4.97 -13.43 0.93
CA ARG A 206 -4.40 -12.53 -0.10
C ARG A 206 -3.00 -12.96 -0.51
N VAL A 207 -2.59 -12.58 -1.72
CA VAL A 207 -1.23 -12.75 -2.26
C VAL A 207 -0.73 -14.20 -2.20
N THR A 208 0.06 -14.56 -1.19
CA THR A 208 0.71 -15.86 -1.03
C THR A 208 -0.14 -16.83 -0.19
N ASP A 209 -1.05 -16.32 0.65
CA ASP A 209 -1.87 -17.10 1.57
C ASP A 209 -2.68 -18.20 0.86
N PRO A 210 -3.37 -17.92 -0.27
CA PRO A 210 -4.12 -18.94 -1.02
C PRO A 210 -3.26 -20.10 -1.46
N VAL A 211 -2.02 -19.81 -1.88
CA VAL A 211 -1.07 -20.81 -2.38
C VAL A 211 -0.56 -21.67 -1.22
N ILE A 212 -0.14 -21.03 -0.12
CA ILE A 212 0.36 -21.71 1.09
C ILE A 212 -0.72 -22.64 1.67
N ILE A 213 -1.95 -22.14 1.82
CA ILE A 213 -3.07 -22.92 2.37
C ILE A 213 -3.46 -24.06 1.42
N SER A 214 -3.51 -23.81 0.10
CA SER A 214 -3.89 -24.84 -0.87
C SER A 214 -2.84 -25.95 -0.97
N TYR A 215 -1.56 -25.60 -0.89
CA TYR A 215 -0.46 -26.58 -0.81
C TYR A 215 -0.52 -27.37 0.50
N GLY A 216 -0.64 -26.69 1.64
CA GLY A 216 -0.72 -27.33 2.96
C GLY A 216 -1.94 -28.24 3.14
N LYS A 217 -3.03 -27.99 2.40
CA LYS A 217 -4.23 -28.87 2.34
C LYS A 217 -4.12 -29.99 1.28
N GLY A 218 -3.05 -30.03 0.49
CA GLY A 218 -2.90 -30.98 -0.61
C GLY A 218 -3.79 -30.71 -1.83
N HIS A 219 -4.48 -29.57 -1.88
CA HIS A 219 -5.32 -29.15 -3.01
C HIS A 219 -4.50 -28.60 -4.19
N LEU A 220 -3.27 -28.16 -3.91
CA LEU A 220 -2.32 -27.69 -4.91
C LEU A 220 -1.04 -28.55 -4.80
N PRO A 221 -1.01 -29.73 -5.44
CA PRO A 221 0.09 -30.69 -5.27
C PRO A 221 1.39 -30.24 -5.95
N ALA A 222 1.32 -29.30 -6.90
CA ALA A 222 2.48 -28.70 -7.56
C ALA A 222 2.15 -27.30 -8.09
N VAL A 223 3.17 -26.44 -8.17
CA VAL A 223 3.11 -25.13 -8.83
C VAL A 223 4.09 -25.14 -9.99
N LEU A 224 3.61 -24.81 -11.20
CA LEU A 224 4.49 -24.58 -12.35
C LEU A 224 5.13 -23.20 -12.19
N GLY A 225 6.45 -23.17 -12.02
CA GLY A 225 7.20 -21.93 -11.86
C GLY A 225 8.69 -22.15 -12.06
N ASP A 226 9.40 -21.06 -12.30
CA ASP A 226 10.86 -21.06 -12.28
C ASP A 226 11.33 -21.17 -10.81
N LEU A 227 12.06 -22.23 -10.51
CA LEU A 227 12.53 -22.56 -9.18
C LEU A 227 13.55 -21.54 -8.63
N GLU A 228 14.19 -20.79 -9.52
CA GLU A 228 15.15 -19.75 -9.17
C GLU A 228 14.49 -18.42 -8.81
N VAL A 229 13.16 -18.31 -8.97
CA VAL A 229 12.42 -17.11 -8.57
C VAL A 229 12.59 -16.88 -7.08
N LYS A 230 13.01 -15.66 -6.75
CA LYS A 230 13.13 -15.18 -5.38
C LYS A 230 11.78 -14.71 -4.87
N LEU A 231 11.33 -15.33 -3.79
CA LEU A 231 10.23 -14.89 -2.96
C LEU A 231 10.75 -13.82 -2.01
N ASP A 232 10.15 -12.64 -2.07
CA ASP A 232 10.37 -11.60 -1.07
C ASP A 232 9.20 -11.65 -0.08
N VAL A 233 9.39 -12.42 1.00
CA VAL A 233 8.39 -12.62 2.05
C VAL A 233 8.90 -11.99 3.33
N ILE A 234 8.27 -10.89 3.73
CA ILE A 234 8.74 -10.06 4.84
C ILE A 234 7.84 -10.20 6.06
N PRO A 235 8.42 -10.47 7.22
CA PRO A 235 7.73 -10.45 8.49
C PRO A 235 6.97 -9.14 8.83
N VAL A 236 5.67 -9.18 9.20
CA VAL A 236 4.84 -8.00 9.56
C VAL A 236 5.43 -7.23 10.72
N ASP A 237 5.98 -7.95 11.69
CA ASP A 237 6.62 -7.40 12.86
C ASP A 237 7.95 -6.75 12.50
N MET A 238 8.69 -7.25 11.50
CA MET A 238 9.84 -6.53 10.96
C MET A 238 9.39 -5.24 10.28
N VAL A 239 8.31 -5.27 9.50
CA VAL A 239 7.75 -4.06 8.90
C VAL A 239 7.31 -3.06 9.97
N VAL A 240 6.52 -3.50 10.95
CA VAL A 240 6.00 -2.63 12.02
C VAL A 240 7.16 -2.04 12.81
N ASN A 241 8.21 -2.81 13.08
CA ASN A 241 9.43 -2.30 13.70
C ASN A 241 10.14 -1.27 12.82
N THR A 242 10.21 -1.49 11.50
CA THR A 242 10.75 -0.50 10.54
C THR A 242 9.92 0.79 10.56
N ILE A 243 8.58 0.70 10.54
CA ILE A 243 7.68 1.85 10.67
C ILE A 243 7.98 2.61 11.96
N ILE A 244 7.96 1.92 13.11
CA ILE A 244 8.18 2.54 14.42
C ILE A 244 9.57 3.18 14.50
N ALA A 245 10.61 2.50 14.00
CA ALA A 245 11.98 3.02 13.99
C ALA A 245 12.13 4.24 13.09
N ALA A 246 11.53 4.23 11.89
CA ALA A 246 11.51 5.37 10.97
C ALA A 246 10.74 6.55 11.58
N THR A 247 9.56 6.28 12.17
CA THR A 247 8.75 7.27 12.89
C THR A 247 9.53 7.90 14.02
N ALA A 248 10.22 7.11 14.86
CA ALA A 248 11.02 7.63 15.96
C ALA A 248 12.20 8.47 15.47
N LYS A 249 12.92 7.99 14.44
CA LYS A 249 14.07 8.69 13.85
C LYS A 249 13.68 10.07 13.31
N HIS A 250 12.57 10.14 12.58
CA HIS A 250 12.13 11.35 11.86
C HIS A 250 11.24 12.26 12.70
N GLY A 251 10.47 11.71 13.65
CA GLY A 251 9.70 12.50 14.61
C GLY A 251 10.58 13.36 15.53
N ILE A 252 11.81 12.88 15.84
CA ILE A 252 12.79 13.66 16.63
C ILE A 252 13.57 14.61 15.72
N ARG A 253 13.97 14.15 14.53
CA ARG A 253 14.74 14.94 13.57
C ARG A 253 13.80 15.59 12.57
N ARG A 254 13.28 16.78 12.91
CA ARG A 254 12.43 17.62 12.04
C ARG A 254 13.18 18.14 10.81
N ARG A 255 13.58 17.24 9.91
CA ARG A 255 14.21 17.59 8.64
C ARG A 255 13.14 17.56 7.55
N PRO A 256 12.93 18.67 6.83
CA PRO A 256 12.03 18.66 5.68
C PRO A 256 12.66 17.77 4.59
N GLY A 257 11.95 16.73 4.18
CA GLY A 257 12.45 15.75 3.23
C GLY A 257 11.42 14.66 2.94
N LEU A 258 11.77 13.81 1.98
CA LEU A 258 11.11 12.54 1.73
C LEU A 258 12.16 11.45 1.83
N ASP A 259 12.04 10.61 2.84
CA ASP A 259 12.83 9.41 3.03
C ASP A 259 11.99 8.17 2.72
N VAL A 260 12.56 7.31 1.87
CA VAL A 260 11.95 6.04 1.46
C VAL A 260 12.71 4.92 2.15
N TYR A 261 12.00 3.92 2.66
CA TYR A 261 12.59 2.72 3.23
C TYR A 261 11.99 1.47 2.59
N HIS A 262 12.84 0.57 2.10
CA HIS A 262 12.45 -0.74 1.62
C HIS A 262 12.70 -1.78 2.72
N SER A 263 11.62 -2.36 3.23
CA SER A 263 11.71 -3.59 4.02
C SER A 263 11.65 -4.77 3.05
N ALA A 264 12.82 -5.26 2.61
CA ALA A 264 12.96 -6.32 1.61
C ALA A 264 14.08 -7.30 2.01
N SER A 265 14.02 -8.54 1.55
CA SER A 265 14.90 -9.66 1.92
C SER A 265 15.63 -10.28 0.72
N ALA A 266 15.05 -10.21 -0.48
CA ALA A 266 15.50 -10.93 -1.68
C ALA A 266 16.97 -10.68 -2.13
N ILE A 267 17.60 -9.61 -1.64
CA ILE A 267 19.02 -9.32 -1.93
C ILE A 267 19.96 -9.93 -0.89
N VAL A 268 19.59 -9.88 0.40
CA VAL A 268 20.48 -10.24 1.52
C VAL A 268 20.25 -11.67 2.00
N ASN A 269 18.99 -12.12 2.00
CA ASN A 269 18.59 -13.45 2.44
C ASN A 269 17.41 -13.96 1.58
N PRO A 270 17.65 -14.29 0.30
CA PRO A 270 16.59 -14.69 -0.62
C PRO A 270 15.99 -16.04 -0.22
N LEU A 271 14.67 -16.10 -0.16
CA LEU A 271 13.93 -17.36 -0.18
C LEU A 271 13.62 -17.69 -1.65
N ARG A 272 13.97 -18.87 -2.15
CA ARG A 272 13.64 -19.27 -3.53
C ARG A 272 12.43 -20.19 -3.55
N TYR A 273 11.78 -20.32 -4.72
CA TYR A 273 10.67 -21.26 -4.88
C TYR A 273 11.06 -22.69 -4.50
N TYR A 274 12.26 -23.13 -4.87
CA TYR A 274 12.81 -24.44 -4.48
C TYR A 274 12.95 -24.63 -2.95
N ASP A 275 13.12 -23.55 -2.19
CA ASP A 275 13.27 -23.66 -0.72
C ASP A 275 11.91 -23.87 -0.02
N VAL A 276 10.80 -23.68 -0.74
CA VAL A 276 9.43 -23.68 -0.19
C VAL A 276 8.58 -24.83 -0.73
N PHE A 277 8.76 -25.22 -2.00
CA PHE A 277 7.97 -26.23 -2.71
C PHE A 277 8.82 -27.44 -3.10
#